data_AF-A0A2R6T4Q8-F1
#
_entry.id   AF-A0A2R6T4Q8-F1
#
_cell.length_a   1.000
_cell.length_b   1.000
_cell.length_c   1.000
_cell.angle_alpha   90.00
_cell.angle_beta   90.00
_cell.angle_gamma   90.00
#
_symmetry.space_group_name_H-M   'P 1'
#
loop_
_entity.id
_entity.type
_entity.pdbx_description
1 polymer ?
#
loop_
_entity_poly.entity_id
_entity_poly.type
_entity_poly.pdbx_seq_one_letter_code
_entity_poly.pdbx_strand_id
1 'polypeptide(L)'
;METRDMFLAFLMVISVIVFSYEWLTTFWGQSNSLIVLSAITLVASLALMILSLNSKLDKMEKRIDEKERSLRFNIQSFEEEVDDRLDSIKKKL
;
A
#
# COMPACT_ATOMS: atom_id res chain seq x y z
N MET A 1 -8.57 -2.33 3.43
CA MET A 1 -8.32 -3.77 3.24
C MET A 1 -9.33 -4.55 4.05
N GLU A 2 -10.14 -5.38 3.37
CA GLU A 2 -11.07 -6.28 4.05
C GLU A 2 -10.30 -7.39 4.76
N THR A 3 -10.75 -7.80 5.95
CA THR A 3 -10.10 -8.83 6.77
C THR A 3 -9.90 -10.14 6.01
N ARG A 4 -10.81 -10.42 5.07
CA ARG A 4 -10.74 -11.54 4.12
C ARG A 4 -9.51 -11.46 3.22
N ASP A 5 -9.22 -10.29 2.65
CA ASP A 5 -8.12 -10.14 1.70
C ASP A 5 -6.77 -10.27 2.41
N MET A 6 -6.69 -9.82 3.66
CA MET A 6 -5.52 -10.05 4.52
C MET A 6 -5.34 -11.55 4.85
N PHE A 7 -6.44 -12.27 5.12
CA PHE A 7 -6.40 -13.71 5.38
C PHE A 7 -6.03 -14.53 4.14
N LEU A 8 -6.57 -14.18 2.97
CA LEU A 8 -6.23 -14.82 1.69
C LEU A 8 -4.77 -14.57 1.31
N ALA A 9 -4.27 -13.34 1.51
CA ALA A 9 -2.86 -13.04 1.32
C ALA A 9 -1.98 -13.88 2.25
N PHE A 10 -2.34 -13.97 3.53
CA PHE A 10 -1.63 -14.81 4.51
C PHE A 10 -1.60 -16.29 4.12
N LEU A 11 -2.74 -16.85 3.68
CA LEU A 11 -2.84 -18.21 3.15
C LEU A 11 -1.91 -18.45 1.96
N MET A 12 -1.83 -17.47 1.05
CA MET A 12 -0.97 -17.55 -0.13
C MET A 12 0.52 -17.62 0.27
N VAL A 13 0.93 -16.86 1.29
CA VAL A 13 2.31 -16.90 1.83
C VAL A 13 2.65 -18.28 2.37
N ILE A 14 1.77 -18.85 3.20
CA ILE A 14 1.97 -20.18 3.79
C ILE A 14 2.05 -21.24 2.70
N SER A 15 1.15 -21.19 1.71
CA SER A 15 1.13 -22.15 0.59
C SER A 15 2.45 -22.14 -0.18
N VAL A 16 3.01 -20.97 -0.45
CA VAL A 16 4.27 -20.81 -1.19
C VAL A 16 5.47 -21.31 -0.40
N ILE A 17 5.47 -21.13 0.93
CA ILE A 17 6.50 -21.66 1.83
C ILE A 17 6.47 -23.20 1.85
N VAL A 18 5.29 -23.78 2.02
CA VAL A 18 5.10 -25.25 2.05
C VAL A 18 5.47 -25.86 0.70
N PHE A 19 5.03 -25.25 -0.40
CA PHE A 19 5.38 -25.67 -1.75
C PHE A 19 6.90 -25.64 -1.99
N SER A 20 7.57 -24.56 -1.55
CA SER A 20 9.03 -24.46 -1.65
C SER A 20 9.74 -25.55 -0.82
N TYR A 21 9.21 -25.91 0.34
CA TYR A 21 9.77 -26.98 1.17
C TYR A 21 9.63 -28.36 0.50
N GLU A 22 8.44 -28.74 0.06
CA GLU A 22 8.23 -30.04 -0.59
C GLU A 22 9.01 -30.15 -1.90
N TRP A 23 9.02 -29.10 -2.70
CA TRP A 23 9.71 -29.09 -3.98
C TRP A 23 11.23 -29.26 -3.81
N LEU A 24 11.81 -28.54 -2.84
CA LEU A 24 13.26 -28.53 -2.62
C LEU A 24 13.76 -29.81 -1.93
N THR A 25 12.96 -30.40 -1.05
CA THR A 25 13.28 -31.69 -0.41
C THR A 25 13.13 -32.87 -1.37
N THR A 26 12.18 -32.80 -2.32
CA THR A 26 11.94 -33.86 -3.31
C THR A 26 12.99 -33.90 -4.42
N PHE A 27 13.48 -32.75 -4.90
CA PHE A 27 14.46 -32.73 -6.00
C PHE A 27 15.92 -32.93 -5.57
N TRP A 28 16.28 -32.57 -4.34
CA TRP A 28 17.67 -32.56 -3.87
C TRP A 28 17.82 -33.44 -2.63
N GLY A 29 17.67 -34.76 -2.77
CA GLY A 29 17.59 -35.79 -1.70
C GLY A 29 18.64 -35.78 -0.54
N GLN A 30 19.58 -34.83 -0.51
CA GLN A 30 20.32 -34.36 0.67
C GLN A 30 20.38 -32.82 0.66
N SER A 31 19.25 -32.16 0.90
CA SER A 31 19.21 -30.71 0.89
C SER A 31 19.80 -30.20 2.19
N ASN A 32 20.92 -29.47 2.12
CA ASN A 32 21.49 -28.78 3.28
C ASN A 32 20.39 -27.94 3.93
N SER A 33 20.07 -28.22 5.20
CA SER A 33 19.00 -27.54 5.95
C SER A 33 19.09 -26.01 5.86
N LEU A 34 20.32 -25.48 5.74
CA LEU A 34 20.60 -24.07 5.55
C LEU A 34 20.05 -23.48 4.24
N ILE A 35 20.09 -24.23 3.13
CA ILE A 35 19.57 -23.79 1.82
C ILE A 35 18.05 -23.69 1.87
N VAL A 36 17.41 -24.68 2.50
CA VAL A 36 15.95 -24.71 2.69
C VAL A 36 15.52 -23.54 3.57
N LEU A 37 16.21 -23.30 4.68
CA LEU A 37 15.92 -22.19 5.59
C LEU A 37 16.12 -20.83 4.91
N SER A 38 17.17 -20.69 4.10
CA SER A 38 17.43 -19.48 3.32
C SER A 38 16.35 -19.23 2.27
N ALA A 39 15.91 -20.27 1.56
CA ALA A 39 14.85 -20.16 0.55
C ALA A 39 13.51 -19.74 1.19
N ILE A 40 13.14 -20.38 2.31
CA ILE A 40 11.94 -20.02 3.06
C ILE A 40 12.01 -18.57 3.54
N THR A 41 13.16 -18.16 4.09
CA THR A 41 13.35 -16.79 4.58
C THR A 41 13.27 -15.76 3.45
N LEU A 42 13.85 -16.06 2.30
CA LEU A 42 13.80 -15.19 1.11
C LEU A 42 12.36 -15.01 0.63
N VAL A 43 11.62 -16.11 0.52
CA VAL A 43 10.23 -16.12 0.07
C VAL A 43 9.31 -15.42 1.08
N ALA A 44 9.51 -15.65 2.38
CA ALA A 44 8.78 -14.95 3.43
C ALA A 44 9.05 -13.44 3.43
N SER A 45 10.31 -13.02 3.22
CA SER A 45 10.70 -11.62 3.11
C SER A 45 10.04 -10.94 1.89
N LEU A 46 10.02 -11.61 0.74
CA LEU A 46 9.32 -11.14 -0.46
C LEU A 46 7.83 -10.94 -0.21
N ALA A 47 7.18 -11.90 0.44
CA ALA A 47 5.77 -11.80 0.78
C ALA A 47 5.49 -10.62 1.72
N LEU A 48 6.32 -10.42 2.75
CA LEU A 48 6.21 -9.28 3.67
C LEU A 48 6.41 -7.94 2.95
N MET A 49 7.34 -7.88 1.99
CA MET A 49 7.59 -6.70 1.18
C MET A 49 6.35 -6.34 0.35
N ILE A 50 5.73 -7.31 -0.31
CA ILE A 50 4.50 -7.10 -1.10
C ILE A 50 3.36 -6.58 -0.20
N LEU A 51 3.18 -7.17 0.99
CA LEU A 51 2.15 -6.73 1.93
C LEU A 51 2.39 -5.30 2.43
N SER A 52 3.66 -4.95 2.68
CA SER A 52 4.09 -3.60 3.07
C SER A 52 3.83 -2.58 1.96
N LEU A 53 4.09 -2.93 0.70
CA LEU A 53 3.82 -2.08 -0.45
C LEU A 53 2.32 -1.79 -0.59
N ASN A 54 1.46 -2.81 -0.50
CA ASN A 54 0.01 -2.63 -0.53
C ASN A 54 -0.47 -1.67 0.56
N SER A 55 0.06 -1.80 1.77
CA SER A 55 -0.28 -0.92 2.90
C SER A 55 0.19 0.52 2.69
N LYS A 56 1.33 0.73 2.02
CA LYS A 56 1.83 2.07 1.67
C LYS A 56 0.99 2.71 0.56
N LEU A 57 0.57 1.93 -0.43
CA LEU A 57 -0.30 2.39 -1.52
C LEU A 57 -1.65 2.88 -0.98
N ASP A 58 -2.32 2.11 -0.13
CA ASP A 58 -3.58 2.51 0.51
C ASP A 58 -3.45 3.81 1.32
N LYS A 59 -2.31 3.99 2.02
CA LYS A 59 -2.01 5.23 2.74
C LYS A 59 -1.72 6.41 1.81
N MET A 60 -1.10 6.17 0.65
CA MET A 60 -0.86 7.22 -0.34
C MET A 60 -2.16 7.67 -0.98
N GLU A 61 -3.04 6.74 -1.35
CA GLU A 61 -4.37 7.01 -1.90
C GLU A 61 -5.18 7.90 -0.95
N LYS A 62 -5.26 7.53 0.33
CA LYS A 62 -5.95 8.36 1.36
C LYS A 62 -5.38 9.76 1.48
N ARG A 63 -4.05 9.92 1.44
CA ARG A 63 -3.41 11.25 1.50
C ARG A 63 -3.69 12.07 0.25
N ILE A 64 -3.83 11.43 -0.91
CA ILE A 64 -4.17 12.11 -2.16
C ILE A 64 -5.62 12.61 -2.08
N ASP A 65 -6.56 11.77 -1.64
CA ASP A 65 -7.97 12.16 -1.46
C ASP A 65 -8.13 13.31 -0.46
N GLU A 66 -7.42 13.26 0.67
CA GLU A 66 -7.40 14.33 1.67
C GLU A 66 -6.88 15.64 1.07
N LYS A 67 -5.80 15.57 0.28
CA LYS A 67 -5.25 16.74 -0.42
C LYS A 67 -6.19 17.28 -1.48
N GLU A 68 -6.90 16.43 -2.23
CA GLU A 68 -7.87 16.88 -3.22
C GLU A 68 -9.01 17.66 -2.56
N ARG A 69 -9.55 17.15 -1.45
CA ARG A 69 -10.59 17.85 -0.67
C ARG A 69 -10.09 19.17 -0.13
N SER A 70 -8.87 19.21 0.41
CA SER A 70 -8.26 20.46 0.90
C SER A 70 -8.04 21.47 -0.23
N LEU A 71 -7.61 21.02 -1.41
CA LEU A 71 -7.44 21.87 -2.59
C LEU A 71 -8.78 22.45 -3.07
N ARG A 72 -9.83 21.63 -3.13
CA ARG A 72 -11.19 22.08 -3.48
C ARG A 72 -11.69 23.16 -2.51
N PHE A 73 -11.50 22.94 -1.21
CA PHE A 73 -11.89 23.92 -0.19
C PHE A 73 -11.10 25.23 -0.33
N ASN A 74 -9.77 25.13 -0.49
CA ASN A 74 -8.92 26.31 -0.65
C ASN A 74 -9.26 27.10 -1.92
N ILE A 75 -9.63 26.44 -3.02
CA ILE A 75 -10.07 27.12 -4.26
C ILE A 75 -11.38 27.86 -4.02
N GLN A 76 -12.36 27.25 -3.34
CA GLN A 76 -13.61 27.94 -2.99
C GLN A 76 -13.37 29.15 -2.09
N SER A 77 -12.55 29.01 -1.05
CA SER A 77 -12.21 30.14 -0.18
C SER A 77 -11.44 31.24 -0.91
N PHE A 78 -10.58 30.87 -1.87
CA PHE A 78 -9.89 31.83 -2.70
C PHE A 78 -10.84 32.56 -3.66
N GLU A 79 -11.83 31.87 -4.21
CA GLU A 79 -12.88 32.45 -5.06
C GLU A 79 -13.73 33.45 -4.26
N GLU A 80 -14.16 33.09 -3.04
CA GLU A 80 -14.86 34.01 -2.11
C GLU A 80 -14.00 35.23 -1.75
N GLU A 81 -12.70 35.04 -1.43
CA GLU A 81 -11.83 36.16 -1.08
C GLU A 81 -11.61 37.12 -2.27
N VAL A 82 -11.53 36.59 -3.49
CA VAL A 82 -11.41 37.41 -4.70
C VAL A 82 -12.70 38.17 -4.98
N ASP A 83 -13.86 37.54 -4.82
CA ASP A 83 -15.17 38.18 -5.02
C ASP A 83 -15.39 39.31 -4.01
N ASP A 84 -15.09 39.07 -2.73
CA ASP A 84 -15.14 40.08 -1.66
C ASP A 84 -14.23 41.29 -1.97
N ARG A 85 -13.01 41.03 -2.46
CA ARG A 85 -12.08 42.10 -2.84
C ARG A 85 -12.59 42.85 -4.07
N LEU A 86 -13.15 42.19 -5.07
CA LEU A 86 -13.74 42.83 -6.25
C LEU A 86 -14.92 43.73 -5.88
N ASP A 87 -15.82 43.25 -5.02
CA ASP A 87 -16.97 44.02 -4.54
C ASP A 87 -16.53 45.23 -3.71
N SER A 88 -15.46 45.11 -2.91
CA SER A 88 -14.90 46.22 -2.16
C SER A 88 -14.32 47.32 -3.06
N ILE A 89 -13.72 46.95 -4.20
CA ILE A 89 -13.21 47.89 -5.20
C ILE A 89 -14.38 48.55 -5.92
N LYS A 90 -15.40 47.78 -6.28
CA LYS A 90 -16.60 48.26 -6.98
C LYS A 90 -17.41 49.26 -6.14
N LYS A 91 -17.46 49.09 -4.81
CA LYS A 91 -18.07 50.03 -3.87
C LYS A 91 -17.28 51.33 -3.65
N LYS A 92 -15.97 51.33 -3.98
CA LYS A 92 -15.10 52.51 -3.85
C LYS A 92 -15.04 53.36 -5.12
N LEU A 93 -15.56 52.87 -6.24
CA LEU A 93 -15.75 53.62 -7.48
C LEU A 93 -17.09 54.36 -7.46
#